data_AF-A0A5K0W7A3-F1
#
_entry.id   AF-A0A5K0W7A3-F1
#
_cell.length_a   1.000
_cell.length_b   1.000
_cell.length_c   1.000
_cell.angle_alpha   90.00
_cell.angle_beta   90.00
_cell.angle_gamma   90.00
#
_symmetry.space_group_name_H-M   'P 1'
#
loop_
_entity.id
_entity.type
_entity.pdbx_description
1 polymer ?
#
loop_
_entity_poly.entity_id
_entity_poly.type
_entity_poly.pdbx_seq_one_letter_code
_entity_poly.pdbx_strand_id
1 'polypeptide(L)'
;ETEDGAPRETVAEDSGSVDVEEETSASKVKMALQLYREALANGDQSKITEVEAFLQSIEDEKASLATKIAALSVELSTERDRVLRISADFDNFRKRTERERLSFVSNVQGEVIEKLLPVLDNFERARAQIKVTTEGEDKINNSYQNIYKQFVEVLGSLGVAVVETVGTPFDPL
;
A
#
# COMPACT_ATOMS: atom_id res chain seq x y z
N GLU A 1 -24.59 -14.35 -3.69
CA GLU A 1 -23.77 -15.14 -2.77
C GLU A 1 -22.34 -15.14 -3.27
N THR A 2 -21.46 -14.38 -2.61
CA THR A 2 -20.03 -14.68 -2.44
C THR A 2 -19.62 -13.85 -1.25
N GLU A 3 -19.85 -14.46 -0.10
CA GLU A 3 -19.53 -14.00 1.23
C GLU A 3 -18.06 -14.35 1.52
N ASP A 4 -17.48 -13.53 2.38
CA ASP A 4 -16.43 -13.90 3.33
C ASP A 4 -14.96 -13.94 2.86
N GLY A 5 -14.12 -13.33 3.69
CA GLY A 5 -12.70 -13.11 3.44
C GLY A 5 -12.08 -12.02 4.31
N ALA A 6 -12.56 -11.85 5.55
CA ALA A 6 -11.84 -11.10 6.57
C ALA A 6 -10.94 -12.08 7.34
N PRO A 7 -9.63 -11.79 7.53
CA PRO A 7 -8.85 -12.57 8.47
C PRO A 7 -9.20 -12.11 9.88
N ARG A 8 -10.04 -12.91 10.55
CA ARG A 8 -10.16 -12.96 12.01
C ARG A 8 -9.03 -13.82 12.59
N GLU A 9 -8.69 -13.50 13.84
CA GLU A 9 -7.80 -14.21 14.78
C GLU A 9 -6.29 -14.01 14.53
N THR A 10 -5.46 -13.69 15.53
CA THR A 10 -5.56 -14.01 16.96
C THR A 10 -5.10 -12.81 17.81
N VAL A 11 -6.00 -12.20 18.58
CA VAL A 11 -5.56 -11.50 19.80
C VAL A 11 -5.18 -12.60 20.76
N ALA A 12 -3.89 -12.84 20.93
CA ALA A 12 -3.40 -13.68 22.00
C ALA A 12 -3.79 -12.99 23.31
N GLU A 13 -4.86 -13.48 23.94
CA GLU A 13 -5.13 -13.25 25.36
C GLU A 13 -4.02 -13.93 26.16
N ASP A 14 -2.88 -13.25 26.30
CA ASP A 14 -1.89 -13.51 27.34
C ASP A 14 -2.36 -12.84 28.63
N SER A 15 -3.52 -13.28 29.14
CA SER A 15 -4.09 -12.81 30.40
C SER A 15 -3.94 -13.82 31.53
N GLY A 16 -3.18 -14.91 31.33
CA GLY A 16 -3.07 -16.01 32.27
C GLY A 16 -1.82 -16.01 33.17
N SER A 17 -0.82 -15.20 32.85
CA SER A 17 0.49 -15.22 33.55
C SER A 17 0.65 -14.11 34.60
N VAL A 18 0.02 -12.95 34.38
CA VAL A 18 0.17 -11.76 35.23
C VAL A 18 -0.49 -11.94 36.60
N ASP A 19 -1.67 -12.56 36.66
CA ASP A 19 -2.45 -12.68 37.90
C ASP A 19 -1.77 -13.57 38.97
N VAL A 20 -1.08 -14.62 38.54
CA VAL A 20 -0.43 -15.58 39.46
C VAL A 20 0.88 -15.00 40.04
N GLU A 21 1.61 -14.20 39.26
CA GLU A 21 2.84 -13.55 39.72
C GLU A 21 2.55 -12.37 40.67
N GLU A 22 1.48 -11.59 40.44
CA GLU A 22 1.07 -10.52 41.34
C GLU A 22 0.59 -11.04 42.71
N GLU A 23 -0.22 -12.10 42.76
CA GLU A 23 -0.67 -12.68 44.04
C GLU A 23 0.50 -13.25 44.85
N THR A 24 1.44 -13.92 44.19
CA THR A 24 2.61 -14.52 44.86
C THR A 24 3.62 -13.48 45.33
N SER A 25 3.83 -12.41 44.57
CA SER A 25 4.69 -11.28 44.95
C SER A 25 4.07 -10.46 46.10
N ALA A 26 2.77 -10.18 46.03
CA ALA A 26 2.03 -9.52 47.12
C ALA A 26 2.05 -10.36 48.42
N SER A 27 2.01 -11.70 48.30
CA SER A 27 2.17 -12.61 49.44
C SER A 27 3.57 -12.54 50.07
N LYS A 28 4.63 -12.46 49.24
CA LYS A 28 6.03 -12.33 49.73
C LYS A 28 6.27 -11.01 50.47
N VAL A 29 5.75 -9.90 49.95
CA VAL A 29 5.86 -8.58 50.59
C VAL A 29 5.09 -8.53 51.91
N LYS A 30 3.87 -9.11 51.97
CA LYS A 30 3.11 -9.23 53.22
C LYS A 30 3.87 -10.04 54.28
N MET A 31 4.49 -11.15 53.89
CA MET A 31 5.33 -11.94 54.79
C MET A 31 6.55 -11.17 55.29
N ALA A 32 7.24 -10.43 54.41
CA ALA A 32 8.37 -9.59 54.78
C ALA A 32 7.98 -8.51 55.79
N LEU A 33 6.84 -7.83 55.60
CA LEU A 33 6.32 -6.83 56.55
C LEU A 33 5.95 -7.42 57.91
N GLN A 34 5.41 -8.64 57.94
CA GLN A 34 5.12 -9.37 59.18
C GLN A 34 6.40 -9.68 59.97
N LEU A 35 7.44 -10.17 59.27
CA LEU A 35 8.75 -10.46 59.86
C LEU A 35 9.47 -9.19 60.34
N TYR A 36 9.35 -8.08 59.59
CA TYR A 36 9.88 -6.78 59.99
C TYR A 36 9.25 -6.29 61.31
N ARG A 37 7.93 -6.44 61.43
CA ARG A 37 7.18 -6.09 62.64
C ARG A 37 7.62 -6.91 63.85
N GLU A 38 7.82 -8.22 63.69
CA GLU A 38 8.30 -9.09 64.76
C GLU A 38 9.77 -8.80 65.14
N ALA A 39 10.63 -8.50 64.16
CA ALA A 39 12.01 -8.13 64.42
C ALA A 39 12.13 -6.82 65.21
N LEU A 40 11.28 -5.82 64.89
CA LEU A 40 11.16 -4.57 65.64
C LEU A 40 10.65 -4.79 67.07
N ALA A 41 9.65 -5.66 67.27
CA ALA A 41 9.11 -5.96 68.59
C ALA A 41 10.14 -6.65 69.50
N ASN A 42 11.05 -7.44 68.91
CA ASN A 42 12.08 -8.20 69.63
C ASN A 42 13.44 -7.47 69.71
N GLY A 43 13.60 -6.30 69.05
CA GLY A 43 14.87 -5.56 68.99
C GLY A 43 15.97 -6.30 68.21
N ASP A 44 15.61 -7.21 67.30
CA ASP A 44 16.54 -8.05 66.55
C ASP A 44 17.07 -7.30 65.33
N GLN A 45 18.16 -6.55 65.55
CA GLN A 45 18.73 -5.65 64.53
C GLN A 45 19.23 -6.39 63.28
N SER A 46 19.66 -7.66 63.40
CA SER A 46 20.10 -8.47 62.26
C SER A 46 18.94 -8.71 61.28
N LYS A 47 17.80 -9.16 61.81
CA LYS A 47 16.62 -9.44 60.99
C LYS A 47 16.00 -8.17 60.39
N ILE A 48 16.06 -7.04 61.09
CA ILE A 48 15.65 -5.74 60.55
C ILE A 48 16.45 -5.42 59.29
N THR A 49 17.79 -5.53 59.36
CA THR A 49 18.66 -5.24 58.21
C THR A 49 18.48 -6.23 57.05
N GLU A 50 18.21 -7.50 57.33
CA GLU A 50 17.94 -8.51 56.30
C GLU A 50 16.63 -8.24 55.55
N VAL A 51 15.58 -7.87 56.27
CA VAL A 51 14.28 -7.56 55.67
C VAL A 51 14.31 -6.25 54.89
N GLU A 52 15.02 -5.23 55.39
CA GLU A 52 15.27 -3.98 54.64
C GLU A 52 16.03 -4.25 53.34
N ALA A 53 17.08 -5.07 53.37
CA ALA A 53 17.82 -5.46 52.17
C ALA A 53 16.94 -6.23 51.16
N PHE A 54 16.06 -7.10 51.63
CA PHE A 54 15.10 -7.81 50.78
C PHE A 54 14.08 -6.87 50.12
N LEU A 55 13.51 -5.93 50.89
CA LEU A 55 12.58 -4.94 50.34
C LEU A 55 13.26 -4.00 49.34
N GLN A 56 14.50 -3.59 49.61
CA GLN A 56 15.30 -2.81 48.67
C GLN A 56 15.54 -3.57 47.36
N SER A 57 15.87 -4.87 47.43
CA SER A 57 16.03 -5.71 46.23
C SER A 57 14.75 -5.78 45.39
N ILE A 58 13.58 -5.86 46.03
CA ILE A 58 12.28 -5.86 45.33
C ILE A 58 12.03 -4.50 44.66
N GLU A 59 12.37 -3.41 45.34
CA GLU A 59 12.20 -2.06 44.79
C GLU A 59 13.14 -1.81 43.59
N ASP A 60 14.37 -2.29 43.66
CA ASP A 60 15.34 -2.24 42.56
C ASP A 60 14.88 -3.09 41.36
N GLU A 61 14.37 -4.30 41.61
CA GLU A 61 13.78 -5.16 40.57
C GLU A 61 12.59 -4.49 39.89
N LYS A 62 11.66 -3.92 40.68
CA LYS A 62 10.50 -3.18 40.18
C LYS A 62 10.92 -1.99 39.33
N ALA A 63 11.92 -1.22 39.76
CA ALA A 63 12.46 -0.10 38.99
C ALA A 63 13.08 -0.58 37.67
N SER A 64 13.80 -1.71 37.69
CA SER A 64 14.37 -2.32 36.48
C SER A 64 13.30 -2.82 35.50
N LEU A 65 12.19 -3.36 36.00
CA LEU A 65 11.08 -3.82 35.16
C LEU A 65 10.30 -2.65 34.58
N ALA A 66 10.03 -1.61 35.38
CA ALA A 66 9.35 -0.40 34.92
C ALA A 66 10.13 0.28 33.78
N THR A 67 11.47 0.35 33.88
CA THR A 67 12.32 0.91 32.81
C THR A 67 12.31 0.04 31.56
N LYS A 68 12.35 -1.30 31.68
CA LYS A 68 12.22 -2.21 30.54
C LYS A 68 10.86 -2.10 29.84
N ILE A 69 9.77 -2.03 30.60
CA ILE A 69 8.41 -1.87 30.05
C ILE A 69 8.30 -0.54 29.30
N ALA A 70 8.82 0.54 29.87
CA ALA A 70 8.83 1.84 29.21
C ALA A 70 9.62 1.79 27.89
N ALA A 71 10.81 1.18 27.89
CA ALA A 71 11.63 1.03 26.69
C ALA A 71 10.93 0.19 25.62
N LEU A 72 10.38 -0.97 25.99
CA LEU A 72 9.64 -1.84 25.06
C LEU A 72 8.39 -1.16 24.52
N SER A 73 7.67 -0.39 25.35
CA SER A 73 6.49 0.36 24.90
C SER A 73 6.86 1.42 23.85
N VAL A 74 8.00 2.08 24.01
CA VAL A 74 8.49 3.05 23.02
C VAL A 74 8.88 2.34 21.74
N GLU A 75 9.66 1.26 21.81
CA GLU A 75 10.08 0.48 20.64
C GLU A 75 8.86 -0.04 19.85
N LEU A 76 7.86 -0.58 20.58
CA LEU A 76 6.62 -1.06 19.98
C LEU A 76 5.85 0.07 19.28
N SER A 77 5.74 1.25 19.91
CA SER A 77 5.13 2.42 19.25
C SER A 77 5.87 2.79 17.97
N THR A 78 7.20 2.83 18.01
CA THR A 78 8.01 3.22 16.84
C THR A 78 7.89 2.23 15.68
N GLU A 79 7.85 0.93 15.97
CA GLU A 79 7.66 -0.10 14.94
C GLU A 79 6.23 -0.12 14.41
N ARG A 80 5.21 0.14 15.24
CA ARG A 80 3.83 0.33 14.75
C ARG A 80 3.73 1.50 13.77
N ASP A 81 4.32 2.64 14.11
CA ASP A 81 4.33 3.81 13.23
C ASP A 81 5.06 3.52 11.92
N ARG A 82 6.17 2.79 11.99
CA ARG A 82 6.93 2.35 10.81
C ARG A 82 6.11 1.44 9.91
N VAL A 83 5.42 0.44 10.47
CA VAL A 83 4.57 -0.49 9.73
C VAL A 83 3.40 0.25 9.08
N LEU A 84 2.74 1.16 9.81
CA LEU A 84 1.65 1.97 9.27
C LEU A 84 2.12 2.81 8.07
N ARG A 85 3.29 3.45 8.19
CA ARG A 85 3.88 4.22 7.10
C ARG A 85 4.20 3.36 5.89
N ILE A 86 4.83 2.19 6.09
CA ILE A 86 5.15 1.26 4.99
C ILE A 86 3.87 0.78 4.32
N SER A 87 2.82 0.48 5.09
CA SER A 87 1.51 0.10 4.54
C SER A 87 0.92 1.21 3.67
N ALA A 88 0.98 2.46 4.15
CA ALA A 88 0.50 3.62 3.39
C ALA A 88 1.32 3.85 2.11
N ASP A 89 2.65 3.74 2.18
CA ASP A 89 3.54 3.85 1.03
C ASP A 89 3.27 2.75 0.00
N PHE A 90 2.98 1.52 0.45
CA PHE A 90 2.61 0.41 -0.41
C PHE A 90 1.27 0.63 -1.12
N ASP A 91 0.24 1.10 -0.40
CA ASP A 91 -1.06 1.43 -1.00
C ASP A 91 -0.94 2.55 -2.04
N ASN A 92 -0.14 3.57 -1.73
CA ASN A 92 0.17 4.65 -2.67
C ASN A 92 0.90 4.12 -3.91
N PHE A 93 1.91 3.27 -3.72
CA PHE A 93 2.64 2.64 -4.81
C PHE A 93 1.73 1.79 -5.70
N ARG A 94 0.86 0.96 -5.11
CA ARG A 94 -0.10 0.13 -5.83
C ARG A 94 -1.05 0.97 -6.68
N LYS A 95 -1.65 2.01 -6.09
CA LYS A 95 -2.55 2.93 -6.80
C LYS A 95 -1.84 3.67 -7.93
N ARG A 96 -0.60 4.10 -7.70
CA ARG A 96 0.21 4.76 -8.73
C ARG A 96 0.54 3.80 -9.88
N THR A 97 1.01 2.60 -9.56
CA THR A 97 1.38 1.58 -10.53
C THR A 97 0.20 1.16 -11.40
N GLU A 98 -1.00 1.02 -10.82
CA GLU A 98 -2.19 0.69 -11.60
C GLU A 98 -2.54 1.81 -12.58
N ARG A 99 -2.48 3.07 -12.14
CA ARG A 99 -2.70 4.23 -13.02
C ARG A 99 -1.66 4.29 -14.14
N GLU A 100 -0.39 4.10 -13.80
CA GLU A 100 0.71 4.09 -14.77
C GLU A 100 0.53 2.97 -15.79
N ARG A 101 0.16 1.76 -15.35
CA ARG A 101 -0.12 0.62 -16.23
C ARG A 101 -1.25 0.90 -17.21
N LEU A 102 -2.35 1.48 -16.74
CA LEU A 102 -3.47 1.87 -17.59
C LEU A 102 -3.05 2.93 -18.62
N SER A 103 -2.29 3.93 -18.20
CA SER A 103 -1.77 4.96 -19.12
C SER A 103 -0.73 4.43 -20.10
N PHE A 104 0.09 3.45 -19.70
CA PHE A 104 1.16 2.91 -20.52
C PHE A 104 0.62 2.25 -21.80
N VAL A 105 -0.46 1.47 -21.67
CA VAL A 105 -1.08 0.83 -22.84
C VAL A 105 -1.61 1.89 -23.81
N SER A 106 -2.29 2.92 -23.31
CA SER A 106 -2.82 4.02 -24.13
C SER A 106 -1.70 4.81 -24.80
N ASN A 107 -0.62 5.10 -24.09
CA ASN A 107 0.51 5.87 -24.61
C ASN A 107 1.24 5.10 -25.72
N VAL A 108 1.50 3.80 -25.51
CA VAL A 108 2.15 2.95 -26.52
C VAL A 108 1.26 2.82 -27.76
N GLN A 109 -0.05 2.67 -27.60
CA GLN A 109 -0.98 2.67 -28.72
C GLN A 109 -0.94 3.99 -29.48
N GLY A 110 -0.94 5.13 -28.78
CA GLY A 110 -0.81 6.46 -29.36
C GLY A 110 0.48 6.62 -30.18
N GLU A 111 1.64 6.27 -29.62
CA GLU A 111 2.93 6.37 -30.32
C GLU A 111 2.99 5.52 -31.61
N VAL A 112 2.37 4.34 -31.61
CA VAL A 112 2.30 3.48 -32.80
C VAL A 112 1.39 4.09 -33.85
N ILE A 113 0.22 4.60 -33.45
CA ILE A 113 -0.75 5.24 -34.34
C ILE A 113 -0.14 6.51 -34.96
N GLU A 114 0.53 7.36 -34.17
CA GLU A 114 1.22 8.55 -34.67
C GLU A 114 2.22 8.23 -35.78
N LYS A 115 2.97 7.15 -35.64
CA LYS A 115 3.90 6.68 -36.69
C LYS A 115 3.21 6.15 -37.94
N LEU A 116 1.94 5.74 -37.84
CA LEU A 116 1.12 5.30 -38.97
C LEU A 116 0.39 6.45 -39.66
N LEU A 117 0.19 7.61 -39.01
CA LEU A 117 -0.48 8.77 -39.62
C LEU A 117 0.16 9.23 -40.94
N PRO A 118 1.50 9.32 -41.09
CA PRO A 118 2.11 9.67 -42.37
C PRO A 118 1.77 8.69 -43.50
N VAL A 119 1.50 7.43 -43.17
CA VAL A 119 1.05 6.43 -44.16
C VAL A 119 -0.37 6.77 -44.60
N LEU A 120 -1.27 7.11 -43.66
CA LEU A 120 -2.63 7.57 -43.97
C LEU A 120 -2.60 8.83 -44.84
N ASP A 121 -1.75 9.81 -44.53
CA ASP A 121 -1.57 11.02 -45.34
C ASP A 121 -1.14 10.69 -46.78
N ASN A 122 -0.27 9.69 -46.94
CA ASN A 122 0.13 9.20 -48.26
C ASN A 122 -1.04 8.54 -49.01
N PHE A 123 -1.91 7.81 -48.31
CA PHE A 123 -3.16 7.32 -48.90
C PHE A 123 -4.02 8.50 -49.37
N GLU A 124 -4.31 9.47 -48.52
CA GLU A 124 -5.14 10.61 -48.92
C GLU A 124 -4.55 11.41 -50.10
N ARG A 125 -3.22 11.60 -50.11
CA ARG A 125 -2.52 12.22 -51.24
C ARG A 125 -2.64 11.40 -52.52
N ALA A 126 -2.47 10.08 -52.44
CA ALA A 126 -2.62 9.19 -53.60
C ALA A 126 -4.06 9.23 -54.11
N ARG A 127 -5.05 9.16 -53.23
CA ARG A 127 -6.48 9.28 -53.56
C ARG A 127 -6.80 10.56 -54.34
N ALA A 128 -6.22 11.70 -53.95
CA ALA A 128 -6.42 12.97 -54.63
C ALA A 128 -5.78 13.02 -56.04
N GLN A 129 -4.80 12.15 -56.32
CA GLN A 129 -4.05 12.12 -57.57
C GLN A 129 -4.56 11.05 -58.56
N ILE A 130 -5.33 10.06 -58.10
CA ILE A 130 -5.90 9.02 -58.97
C ILE A 130 -6.87 9.67 -59.96
N LYS A 131 -6.56 9.54 -61.25
CA LYS A 131 -7.44 9.88 -62.36
C LYS A 131 -7.81 8.59 -63.07
N VAL A 132 -9.07 8.18 -62.95
CA VAL A 132 -9.58 6.98 -63.61
C VAL A 132 -9.94 7.35 -65.05
N THR A 133 -9.33 6.68 -66.02
CA THR A 133 -9.57 6.89 -67.46
C THR A 133 -10.05 5.64 -68.18
N THR A 134 -9.84 4.46 -67.60
CA THR A 134 -10.28 3.17 -68.15
C THR A 134 -11.08 2.35 -67.12
N GLU A 135 -11.90 1.41 -67.61
CA GLU A 135 -12.71 0.53 -66.78
C GLU A 135 -11.86 -0.42 -65.88
N GLY A 136 -10.64 -0.75 -66.32
CA GLY A 136 -9.67 -1.50 -65.53
C GLY A 136 -9.09 -0.68 -64.36
N GLU A 137 -8.81 0.60 -64.58
CA GLU A 137 -8.38 1.53 -63.52
C GLU A 137 -9.49 1.78 -62.49
N ASP A 138 -10.75 1.75 -62.90
CA ASP A 138 -11.89 1.92 -61.99
C ASP A 138 -11.98 0.78 -60.97
N LYS A 139 -11.75 -0.46 -61.40
CA LYS A 139 -11.69 -1.63 -60.48
C LYS A 139 -10.55 -1.51 -59.46
N ILE A 140 -9.40 -0.98 -59.89
CA ILE A 140 -8.26 -0.74 -59.00
C ILE A 140 -8.58 0.37 -58.01
N ASN A 141 -9.19 1.48 -58.45
CA ASN A 141 -9.62 2.57 -57.58
C ASN A 141 -10.65 2.10 -56.54
N ASN A 142 -11.64 1.30 -56.94
CA ASN A 142 -12.62 0.73 -56.01
C ASN A 142 -11.95 -0.16 -54.94
N SER A 143 -11.00 -1.01 -55.34
CA SER A 143 -10.24 -1.84 -54.41
C SER A 143 -9.41 -1.00 -53.43
N TYR A 144 -8.82 0.09 -53.93
CA TYR A 144 -8.08 1.06 -53.13
C TYR A 144 -8.96 1.78 -52.10
N GLN A 145 -10.14 2.28 -52.51
CA GLN A 145 -11.10 2.93 -51.59
C GLN A 145 -11.54 1.98 -50.47
N ASN A 146 -11.75 0.69 -50.80
CA ASN A 146 -12.11 -0.31 -49.81
C ASN A 146 -11.01 -0.52 -48.76
N ILE A 147 -9.74 -0.58 -49.17
CA ILE A 147 -8.60 -0.70 -48.25
C ILE A 147 -8.49 0.53 -47.35
N TYR A 148 -8.63 1.74 -47.92
CA TYR A 148 -8.64 2.98 -47.15
C TYR A 148 -9.76 3.00 -46.10
N LYS A 149 -10.98 2.61 -46.49
CA LYS A 149 -12.13 2.52 -45.57
C LYS A 149 -11.87 1.55 -44.41
N GLN A 150 -11.36 0.36 -44.71
CA GLN A 150 -10.99 -0.63 -43.68
C GLN A 150 -9.92 -0.08 -42.74
N PHE A 151 -8.92 0.62 -43.27
CA PHE A 151 -7.88 1.22 -42.45
C PHE A 151 -8.43 2.27 -41.48
N VAL A 152 -9.33 3.15 -41.95
CA VAL A 152 -10.00 4.15 -41.10
C VAL A 152 -10.91 3.49 -40.06
N GLU A 153 -11.63 2.42 -40.42
CA GLU A 153 -12.45 1.64 -39.48
C GLU A 153 -11.59 1.01 -38.36
N VAL A 154 -10.41 0.48 -38.71
CA VAL A 154 -9.45 -0.06 -37.73
C VAL A 154 -8.95 1.04 -36.78
N LEU A 155 -8.58 2.21 -37.29
CA LEU A 155 -8.20 3.35 -36.45
C LEU A 155 -9.35 3.79 -35.51
N GLY A 156 -10.59 3.83 -36.02
CA GLY A 156 -11.78 4.10 -35.23
C GLY A 156 -11.98 3.08 -34.10
N SER A 157 -11.75 1.79 -34.37
CA SER A 157 -11.82 0.74 -33.35
C SER A 157 -10.75 0.85 -32.25
N LEU A 158 -9.62 1.50 -32.56
CA LEU A 158 -8.55 1.82 -31.62
C LEU A 158 -8.80 3.12 -30.84
N GLY A 159 -9.98 3.74 -31.00
CA GLY A 159 -10.36 4.97 -30.30
C GLY A 159 -9.86 6.26 -30.96
N VAL A 160 -9.36 6.19 -32.19
CA VAL A 160 -8.92 7.37 -32.95
C VAL A 160 -10.11 7.98 -33.68
N ALA A 161 -10.36 9.27 -33.45
CA ALA A 161 -11.37 10.02 -34.17
C ALA A 161 -10.71 11.07 -35.08
N VAL A 162 -11.34 11.32 -36.22
CA VAL A 162 -10.94 12.42 -37.10
C VAL A 162 -11.40 13.73 -36.47
N VAL A 163 -10.49 14.71 -36.37
CA VAL A 163 -10.82 16.06 -35.91
C VAL A 163 -11.48 16.82 -37.07
N GLU A 164 -12.67 17.38 -36.84
CA GLU A 164 -13.36 18.20 -37.84
C GLU A 164 -12.67 19.57 -37.99
N THR A 165 -12.07 19.81 -39.16
CA THR A 165 -11.27 21.02 -39.43
C THR A 165 -11.95 22.03 -40.35
N VAL A 166 -13.01 21.64 -41.07
CA VAL A 166 -13.68 22.52 -42.04
C VAL A 166 -14.90 23.19 -41.38
N GLY A 167 -14.78 24.49 -41.08
CA GLY A 167 -15.88 25.32 -40.55
C GLY A 167 -15.90 25.52 -39.03
N THR A 168 -14.96 24.91 -38.31
CA THR A 168 -14.76 25.08 -36.86
C THR A 168 -13.71 26.16 -36.58
N PRO A 169 -13.85 26.96 -35.51
CA PRO A 169 -12.78 27.86 -35.06
C PRO A 169 -11.53 27.05 -34.75
N PHE A 170 -10.36 27.54 -35.18
CA PHE A 170 -9.09 26.91 -34.88
C PHE A 170 -8.84 26.89 -33.37
N ASP A 171 -8.68 25.69 -32.80
CA ASP A 171 -8.26 25.46 -31.42
C ASP A 171 -6.82 24.93 -31.43
N PRO A 172 -5.82 25.67 -30.90
CA PRO A 172 -4.43 25.24 -30.87
C PRO A 172 -4.11 24.20 -29.79
N LEU A 173 -5.08 23.77 -28.97
CA LEU A 173 -4.90 22.90 -27.81
C LEU A 173 -5.30 21.44 -28.08
#